data_AF-A0A3D0LSM3-F1
#
_entry.id   AF-A0A3D0LSM3-F1
#
_cell.length_a   1.000
_cell.length_b   1.000
_cell.length_c   1.000
_cell.angle_alpha   90.00
_cell.angle_beta   90.00
_cell.angle_gamma   90.00
#
_symmetry.space_group_name_H-M   'P 1'
#
loop_
_entity.id
_entity.type
_entity.pdbx_description
1 polymer ?
#
loop_
_entity_poly.entity_id
_entity_poly.type
_entity_poly.pdbx_seq_one_letter_code
_entity_poly.pdbx_strand_id
1 'polypeptide(L)'
;MAAHENTLKALWRRYQAPPRTPRERRLAGRYQAAWRKYAADGVAPARAALRTGDFGRARQLLLNRVNPLYRDARGRAQALQRHMLVAANANYLAAKQRYRLVRGLKTGAAAVGILITALLSILRARSIVRPLRQAVSYFERIAQGDLTTEIDIAGCDETGRLLTRLAVMQVHLKVMLEDIAEDSAAIGQRTAHLQSQVSQVVDPSAQQHLGIQQVAEAMERVSQSVRQVAESAVQAAAGAVHAQDLAGAGLRHGARHGGDSPSG
;
A
#
# COMPACT_ATOMS: atom_id res chain seq x y z
N MET A 1 61.08 -14.60 58.69
CA MET A 1 60.80 -16.00 58.30
C MET A 1 59.38 -16.49 58.62
N ALA A 2 58.74 -16.09 59.73
CA ALA A 2 57.33 -16.42 60.00
C ALA A 2 56.37 -15.93 58.88
N ALA A 3 56.71 -14.82 58.22
CA ALA A 3 55.98 -14.30 57.07
C ALA A 3 55.87 -15.31 55.90
N HIS A 4 56.95 -16.00 55.53
CA HIS A 4 56.93 -16.96 54.41
C HIS A 4 56.11 -18.21 54.72
N GLU A 5 56.09 -18.66 55.97
CA GLU A 5 55.25 -19.80 56.38
C GLU A 5 53.75 -19.45 56.30
N ASN A 6 53.39 -18.21 56.67
CA ASN A 6 52.02 -17.71 56.57
C ASN A 6 51.57 -17.55 55.11
N THR A 7 52.44 -17.07 54.21
CA THR A 7 52.14 -16.97 52.76
C THR A 7 51.90 -18.35 52.14
N LEU A 8 52.72 -19.35 52.48
CA LEU A 8 52.54 -20.72 51.99
C LEU A 8 51.23 -21.35 52.49
N LYS A 9 50.86 -21.12 53.76
CA LYS A 9 49.57 -21.55 54.32
C LYS A 9 48.39 -20.90 53.59
N ALA A 10 48.47 -19.59 53.30
CA ALA A 10 47.43 -18.88 52.57
C ALA A 10 47.27 -19.37 51.12
N LEU A 11 48.38 -19.56 50.40
CA LEU A 11 48.38 -20.14 49.05
C LEU A 11 47.79 -21.55 49.04
N TRP A 12 48.13 -22.37 50.03
CA TRP A 12 47.59 -23.72 50.15
C TRP A 12 46.08 -23.72 50.42
N ARG A 13 45.57 -22.83 51.28
CA ARG A 13 44.12 -22.67 51.50
C ARG A 13 43.40 -22.23 50.23
N ARG A 14 43.93 -21.25 49.50
CA ARG A 14 43.35 -20.80 48.22
C ARG A 14 43.32 -21.92 47.18
N TYR A 15 44.39 -22.71 47.11
CA TYR A 15 44.43 -23.90 46.26
C TYR A 15 43.34 -24.92 46.64
N GLN A 16 42.97 -25.03 47.93
CA GLN A 16 41.96 -25.96 48.45
C GLN A 16 40.50 -25.56 48.25
N ALA A 17 40.22 -24.30 47.88
CA ALA A 17 38.86 -23.80 47.77
C ALA A 17 38.03 -24.40 46.60
N PRO A 18 38.57 -24.61 45.38
CA PRO A 18 37.79 -25.17 44.27
C PRO A 18 37.50 -26.68 44.43
N PRO A 19 36.39 -27.20 43.85
CA PRO A 19 36.15 -28.63 43.78
C PRO A 19 37.22 -29.33 42.94
N ARG A 20 37.77 -30.43 43.46
CA ARG A 20 38.89 -31.16 42.87
C ARG A 20 38.55 -32.59 42.52
N THR A 21 39.27 -33.12 41.54
CA THR A 21 39.18 -34.56 41.22
C THR A 21 39.68 -35.41 42.40
N PRO A 22 39.18 -36.64 42.57
CA PRO A 22 39.66 -37.55 43.61
C PRO A 22 41.18 -37.79 43.56
N ARG A 23 41.76 -37.82 42.35
CA ARG A 23 43.20 -37.99 42.12
C ARG A 23 44.01 -36.79 42.58
N GLU A 24 43.56 -35.58 42.26
CA GLU A 24 44.21 -34.33 42.67
C GLU A 24 44.17 -34.15 44.20
N ARG A 25 43.03 -34.45 44.85
CA ARG A 25 42.92 -34.46 46.32
C ARG A 25 43.95 -35.40 46.96
N ARG A 26 44.12 -36.60 46.40
CA ARG A 26 45.10 -37.58 46.89
C ARG A 26 46.55 -37.08 46.74
N LEU A 27 46.91 -36.51 45.58
CA LEU A 27 48.25 -35.96 45.35
C LEU A 27 48.53 -34.76 46.26
N ALA A 28 47.56 -33.87 46.43
CA ALA A 28 47.65 -32.73 47.34
C ALA A 28 47.84 -33.18 48.79
N GLY A 29 47.08 -34.18 49.25
CA GLY A 29 47.25 -34.77 50.58
C GLY A 29 48.63 -35.39 50.79
N ARG A 30 49.15 -36.12 49.78
CA ARG A 30 50.50 -36.71 49.83
C ARG A 30 51.60 -35.66 49.95
N TYR A 31 51.49 -34.56 49.19
CA TYR A 31 52.42 -33.42 49.30
C TYR A 31 52.31 -32.74 50.65
N GLN A 32 51.10 -32.45 51.13
CA GLN A 32 50.88 -31.80 52.43
C GLN A 32 51.46 -32.63 53.59
N ALA A 33 51.28 -33.94 53.57
CA ALA A 33 51.87 -34.84 54.56
C ALA A 33 53.41 -34.82 54.52
N ALA A 34 54.01 -34.86 53.33
CA ALA A 34 55.47 -34.80 53.18
C ALA A 34 56.05 -33.45 53.58
N TRP A 35 55.36 -32.34 53.26
CA TRP A 35 55.74 -31.00 53.67
C TRP A 35 55.70 -30.84 55.19
N ARG A 36 54.65 -31.36 55.86
CA ARG A 36 54.56 -31.35 57.33
C ARG A 36 55.71 -32.12 57.97
N LYS A 37 56.04 -33.31 57.45
CA LYS A 37 57.21 -34.09 57.91
C LYS A 37 58.52 -33.36 57.68
N TYR A 38 58.73 -32.77 56.51
CA TYR A 38 59.91 -31.94 56.21
C TYR A 38 60.08 -30.79 57.20
N ALA A 39 59.00 -30.05 57.49
CA ALA A 39 59.02 -28.93 58.40
C ALA A 39 59.27 -29.36 59.86
N ALA A 40 58.59 -30.40 60.33
CA ALA A 40 58.63 -30.86 61.72
C ALA A 40 59.90 -31.68 62.04
N ASP A 41 60.26 -32.64 61.19
CA ASP A 41 61.31 -33.62 61.48
C ASP A 41 62.68 -33.22 60.90
N GLY A 42 62.69 -32.31 59.91
CA GLY A 42 63.90 -31.82 59.28
C GLY A 42 64.26 -30.41 59.72
N VAL A 43 63.42 -29.43 59.34
CA VAL A 43 63.75 -28.00 59.44
C VAL A 43 63.75 -27.51 60.89
N ALA A 44 62.78 -27.91 61.72
CA ALA A 44 62.69 -27.43 63.11
C ALA A 44 63.88 -27.88 63.99
N PRO A 45 64.30 -29.16 64.00
CA PRO A 45 65.47 -29.60 64.75
C PRO A 45 66.78 -28.99 64.25
N ALA A 46 66.96 -28.89 62.91
CA ALA A 46 68.14 -28.27 62.34
C ALA A 46 68.26 -26.79 62.72
N ARG A 47 67.13 -26.06 62.75
CA ARG A 47 67.07 -24.68 63.19
C ARG A 47 67.39 -24.54 64.68
N ALA A 48 66.91 -25.44 65.52
CA ALA A 48 67.21 -25.44 66.95
C ALA A 48 68.72 -25.62 67.19
N ALA A 49 69.36 -26.58 66.50
CA ALA A 49 70.81 -26.80 66.60
C ALA A 49 71.64 -25.59 66.14
N LEU A 50 71.22 -24.89 65.08
CA LEU A 50 71.87 -23.65 64.63
C LEU A 50 71.72 -22.51 65.64
N ARG A 51 70.57 -22.41 66.33
CA ARG A 51 70.36 -21.38 67.37
C ARG A 51 71.24 -21.60 68.61
N THR A 52 71.58 -22.85 68.91
CA THR A 52 72.46 -23.21 70.03
C THR A 52 73.94 -23.25 69.63
N GLY A 53 74.30 -22.88 68.39
CA GLY A 53 75.68 -22.89 67.89
C GLY A 53 76.25 -24.26 67.54
N ASP A 54 75.43 -25.33 67.56
CA ASP A 54 75.87 -26.70 67.28
C ASP A 54 75.83 -26.98 65.76
N PHE A 55 76.86 -26.49 65.08
CA PHE A 55 76.99 -26.62 63.62
C PHE A 55 77.24 -28.07 63.17
N GLY A 56 77.86 -28.91 64.01
CA GLY A 56 78.12 -30.32 63.72
C GLY A 56 76.82 -31.12 63.62
N ARG A 57 75.95 -30.98 64.63
CA ARG A 57 74.62 -31.58 64.64
C ARG A 57 73.72 -31.00 63.56
N ALA A 58 73.79 -29.69 63.32
CA ALA A 58 73.04 -29.06 62.22
C ALA A 58 73.42 -29.63 60.85
N ARG A 59 74.72 -29.83 60.57
CA ARG A 59 75.20 -30.45 59.32
C ARG A 59 74.71 -31.89 59.17
N GLN A 60 74.77 -32.70 60.23
CA GLN A 60 74.24 -34.07 60.19
C GLN A 60 72.73 -34.10 59.94
N LEU A 61 71.96 -33.25 60.62
CA LEU A 61 70.51 -33.13 60.40
C LEU A 61 70.21 -32.67 58.97
N LEU A 62 71.00 -31.76 58.43
CA LEU A 62 70.84 -31.29 57.06
C LEU A 62 71.03 -32.43 56.06
N LEU A 63 72.12 -33.18 56.17
CA LEU A 63 72.45 -34.27 55.24
C LEU A 63 71.49 -35.48 55.39
N ASN A 64 71.18 -35.89 56.62
CA ASN A 64 70.49 -37.16 56.89
C ASN A 64 68.97 -37.02 57.03
N ARG A 65 68.44 -35.82 57.31
CA ARG A 65 67.00 -35.59 57.51
C ARG A 65 66.45 -34.55 56.54
N VAL A 66 67.00 -33.33 56.54
CA VAL A 66 66.46 -32.20 55.75
C VAL A 66 66.51 -32.50 54.25
N ASN A 67 67.68 -32.90 53.72
CA ASN A 67 67.86 -33.19 52.29
C ASN A 67 66.93 -34.30 51.76
N PRO A 68 66.85 -35.50 52.38
CA PRO A 68 65.95 -36.55 51.90
C PRO A 68 64.46 -36.17 52.04
N LEU A 69 64.06 -35.53 53.15
CA LEU A 69 62.67 -35.07 53.33
C LEU A 69 62.29 -33.97 52.32
N TYR A 70 63.21 -33.06 52.01
CA TYR A 70 63.03 -32.07 50.97
C TYR A 70 62.87 -32.72 49.58
N ARG A 71 63.70 -33.72 49.26
CA ARG A 71 63.62 -34.47 47.99
C ARG A 71 62.27 -35.18 47.85
N ASP A 72 61.76 -35.82 48.90
CA ASP A 72 60.42 -36.46 48.89
C ASP A 72 59.30 -35.41 48.70
N ALA A 73 59.32 -34.33 49.49
CA ALA A 73 58.33 -33.25 49.37
C ALA A 73 58.35 -32.61 47.97
N ARG A 74 59.53 -32.33 47.42
CA ARG A 74 59.69 -31.79 46.06
C ARG A 74 59.19 -32.75 44.99
N GLY A 75 59.50 -34.05 45.09
CA GLY A 75 59.01 -35.06 44.15
C GLY A 75 57.48 -35.16 44.14
N ARG A 76 56.85 -35.09 45.31
CA ARG A 76 55.38 -35.08 45.44
C ARG A 76 54.76 -33.78 44.93
N ALA A 77 55.42 -32.63 45.14
CA ALA A 77 55.01 -31.36 44.57
C ALA A 77 55.04 -31.40 43.03
N GLN A 78 56.10 -31.94 42.44
CA GLN A 78 56.23 -32.12 41.00
C GLN A 78 55.15 -33.05 40.43
N ALA A 79 54.84 -34.16 41.13
CA ALA A 79 53.77 -35.06 40.73
C ALA A 79 52.40 -34.37 40.71
N LEU A 80 52.13 -33.53 41.72
CA LEU A 80 50.91 -32.72 41.76
C LEU A 80 50.88 -31.70 40.62
N GLN A 81 51.96 -30.92 40.45
CA GLN A 81 52.07 -29.90 39.41
C GLN A 81 51.90 -30.49 38.00
N ARG A 82 52.54 -31.64 37.71
CA ARG A 82 52.39 -32.34 36.43
C ARG A 82 50.94 -32.74 36.16
N HIS A 83 50.23 -33.26 37.18
CA HIS A 83 48.83 -33.60 37.05
C HIS A 83 47.97 -32.37 36.72
N MET A 84 48.21 -31.24 37.40
CA MET A 84 47.48 -30.00 37.15
C MET A 84 47.74 -29.45 35.74
N LEU A 85 48.98 -29.49 35.25
CA LEU A 85 49.33 -29.03 33.91
C LEU A 85 48.65 -29.86 32.82
N VAL A 86 48.65 -31.19 32.96
CA VAL A 86 47.97 -32.09 32.01
C VAL A 86 46.45 -31.87 32.02
N ALA A 87 45.86 -31.77 33.21
CA ALA A 87 44.42 -31.49 33.34
C ALA A 87 44.04 -30.12 32.76
N ALA A 88 44.86 -29.09 33.01
CA ALA A 88 44.65 -27.75 32.47
C ALA A 88 44.70 -27.75 30.93
N ASN A 89 45.69 -28.43 30.32
CA ASN A 89 45.79 -28.52 28.87
C ASN A 89 44.60 -29.28 28.26
N ALA A 90 44.18 -30.40 28.88
CA ALA A 90 43.01 -31.15 28.45
C ALA A 90 41.73 -30.30 28.52
N ASN A 91 41.52 -29.57 29.62
CA ASN A 91 40.39 -28.66 29.78
C ASN A 91 40.43 -27.52 28.77
N TYR A 92 41.61 -26.96 28.48
CA TYR A 92 41.78 -25.92 27.47
C TYR A 92 41.41 -26.40 26.07
N LEU A 93 41.88 -27.59 25.67
CA LEU A 93 41.54 -28.18 24.38
C LEU A 93 40.04 -28.49 24.26
N ALA A 94 39.44 -29.05 25.31
CA ALA A 94 38.00 -29.31 25.37
C ALA A 94 37.19 -27.99 25.29
N ALA A 95 37.62 -26.94 25.98
CA ALA A 95 37.01 -25.62 25.90
C ALA A 95 37.11 -25.01 24.49
N LYS A 96 38.27 -25.16 23.82
CA LYS A 96 38.48 -24.71 22.44
C LYS A 96 37.58 -25.44 21.44
N GLN A 97 37.37 -26.74 21.60
CA GLN A 97 36.43 -27.52 20.78
C GLN A 97 34.98 -27.06 21.00
N ARG A 98 34.56 -26.94 22.27
CA ARG A 98 33.22 -26.42 22.62
C ARG A 98 32.99 -25.03 22.06
N TYR A 99 34.00 -24.16 22.13
CA TYR A 99 33.93 -22.81 21.56
C TYR A 99 33.71 -22.83 20.04
N ARG A 100 34.42 -23.69 19.30
CA ARG A 100 34.22 -23.82 17.85
C ARG A 100 32.80 -24.28 17.51
N LEU A 101 32.28 -25.26 18.22
CA LEU A 101 30.92 -25.79 18.01
C LEU A 101 29.87 -24.70 18.32
N VAL A 102 29.97 -24.05 19.49
CA VAL A 102 29.05 -22.97 19.89
C VAL A 102 29.12 -21.78 18.94
N ARG A 103 30.32 -21.42 18.46
CA ARG A 103 30.49 -20.37 17.45
C ARG A 103 29.84 -20.76 16.12
N GLY A 104 30.06 -21.99 15.66
CA GLY A 104 29.46 -22.53 14.43
C GLY A 104 27.93 -22.56 14.49
N LEU A 105 27.35 -23.02 15.61
CA LEU A 105 25.91 -22.98 15.82
C LEU A 105 25.36 -21.55 15.77
N LYS A 106 26.01 -20.60 16.45
CA LYS A 106 25.57 -19.19 16.44
C LYS A 106 25.63 -18.57 15.04
N THR A 107 26.72 -18.79 14.31
CA THR A 107 26.85 -18.30 12.93
C THR A 107 25.86 -18.98 11.98
N GLY A 108 25.62 -20.29 12.16
CA GLY A 108 24.64 -21.04 11.38
C GLY A 108 23.20 -20.57 11.64
N ALA A 109 22.82 -20.40 12.90
CA ALA A 109 21.51 -19.87 13.29
C ALA A 109 21.27 -18.47 12.73
N ALA A 110 22.27 -17.58 12.79
CA ALA A 110 22.19 -16.25 12.19
C ALA A 110 22.00 -16.33 10.66
N ALA A 111 22.76 -17.17 9.96
CA ALA A 111 22.62 -17.36 8.52
C ALA A 111 21.23 -17.89 8.12
N VAL A 112 20.71 -18.89 8.85
CA VAL A 112 19.34 -19.41 8.64
C VAL A 112 18.30 -18.33 8.88
N GLY A 113 18.45 -17.51 9.93
CA GLY A 113 17.56 -16.37 10.20
C GLY A 113 17.52 -15.35 9.05
N ILE A 114 18.67 -15.03 8.48
CA ILE A 114 18.77 -14.16 7.30
C ILE A 114 18.07 -14.79 6.09
N LEU A 115 18.31 -16.09 5.82
CA LEU A 115 17.69 -16.81 4.72
C LEU A 115 16.16 -16.86 4.84
N ILE A 116 15.63 -17.15 6.03
CA ILE A 116 14.19 -17.14 6.29
C ILE A 116 13.61 -15.74 6.07
N THR A 117 14.28 -14.71 6.58
CA THR A 117 13.82 -13.32 6.40
C THR A 117 13.81 -12.91 4.92
N ALA A 118 14.84 -13.29 4.16
CA ALA A 118 14.91 -13.04 2.73
C ALA A 118 13.80 -13.79 1.97
N LEU A 119 13.58 -15.07 2.29
CA LEU A 119 12.52 -15.88 1.69
C LEU A 119 11.13 -15.29 1.97
N LEU A 120 10.84 -14.95 3.22
CA LEU A 120 9.57 -14.32 3.61
C LEU A 120 9.40 -12.94 2.97
N SER A 121 10.47 -12.18 2.79
CA SER A 121 10.45 -10.90 2.07
C SER A 121 10.04 -11.09 0.60
N ILE A 122 10.64 -12.06 -0.09
CA ILE A 122 10.33 -12.38 -1.48
C ILE A 122 8.88 -12.88 -1.61
N LEU A 123 8.44 -13.77 -0.71
CA LEU A 123 7.08 -14.28 -0.71
C LEU A 123 6.05 -13.15 -0.51
N ARG A 124 6.25 -12.27 0.47
CA ARG A 124 5.37 -11.11 0.70
C ARG A 124 5.36 -10.14 -0.47
N ALA A 125 6.51 -9.88 -1.08
CA ALA A 125 6.58 -9.01 -2.25
C ALA A 125 5.76 -9.58 -3.44
N ARG A 126 5.76 -10.91 -3.60
CA ARG A 126 5.03 -11.58 -4.68
C ARG A 126 3.54 -11.76 -4.38
N SER A 127 3.17 -12.05 -3.14
CA SER A 127 1.77 -12.33 -2.77
C SER A 127 0.95 -11.10 -2.40
N ILE A 128 1.59 -10.00 -1.97
CA ILE A 128 0.88 -8.79 -1.53
C ILE A 128 1.27 -7.58 -2.37
N VAL A 129 2.56 -7.23 -2.39
CA VAL A 129 3.00 -5.96 -2.97
C VAL A 129 2.76 -5.90 -4.47
N ARG A 130 3.07 -6.98 -5.20
CA ARG A 130 2.90 -7.04 -6.65
C ARG A 130 1.41 -6.99 -7.07
N PRO A 131 0.49 -7.82 -6.52
CA PRO A 131 -0.94 -7.72 -6.82
C PRO A 131 -1.54 -6.34 -6.49
N LEU A 132 -1.14 -5.72 -5.37
CA LEU A 132 -1.61 -4.37 -5.03
C LEU A 132 -1.13 -3.32 -6.03
N ARG A 133 0.12 -3.38 -6.50
CA ARG A 133 0.60 -2.48 -7.57
C ARG A 133 -0.14 -2.71 -8.89
N GLN A 134 -0.44 -3.97 -9.23
CA GLN A 134 -1.26 -4.29 -10.40
C GLN A 134 -2.66 -3.68 -10.27
N ALA A 135 -3.31 -3.85 -9.12
CA ALA A 135 -4.62 -3.25 -8.85
C ALA A 135 -4.60 -1.72 -9.02
N VAL A 136 -3.59 -1.04 -8.48
CA VAL A 136 -3.43 0.43 -8.66
C VAL A 136 -3.30 0.79 -10.15
N SER A 137 -2.46 0.07 -10.90
CA SER A 137 -2.31 0.31 -12.33
C SER A 137 -3.62 0.09 -13.11
N TYR A 138 -4.41 -0.93 -12.76
CA TYR A 138 -5.74 -1.13 -13.35
C TYR A 138 -6.69 0.01 -13.00
N PHE A 139 -6.71 0.50 -11.76
CA PHE A 139 -7.51 1.66 -11.38
C PHE A 139 -7.13 2.92 -12.16
N GLU A 140 -5.83 3.18 -12.35
CA GLU A 140 -5.36 4.34 -13.14
C GLU A 140 -5.86 4.27 -14.59
N ARG A 141 -5.88 3.08 -15.20
CA ARG A 141 -6.40 2.89 -16.57
C ARG A 141 -7.92 3.08 -16.64
N ILE A 142 -8.65 2.50 -15.69
CA ILE A 142 -10.10 2.70 -15.57
C ILE A 142 -10.42 4.18 -15.40
N ALA A 143 -9.65 4.91 -14.58
CA ALA A 143 -9.81 6.35 -14.37
C ALA A 143 -9.53 7.18 -15.64
N GLN A 144 -8.70 6.68 -16.55
CA GLN A 144 -8.46 7.26 -17.87
C GLN A 144 -9.51 6.87 -18.92
N GLY A 145 -10.50 6.04 -18.56
CA GLY A 145 -11.54 5.55 -19.46
C GLY A 145 -11.14 4.30 -20.27
N ASP A 146 -9.97 3.72 -20.03
CA ASP A 146 -9.55 2.48 -20.67
C ASP A 146 -10.08 1.26 -19.91
N LEU A 147 -11.19 0.70 -20.40
CA LEU A 147 -11.82 -0.51 -19.88
C LEU A 147 -11.50 -1.77 -20.71
N THR A 148 -10.57 -1.67 -21.67
CA THR A 148 -10.31 -2.76 -22.63
C THR A 148 -9.38 -3.84 -22.09
N THR A 149 -8.74 -3.57 -20.95
CA THR A 149 -7.69 -4.43 -20.41
C THR A 149 -8.25 -5.47 -19.48
N GLU A 150 -7.93 -6.72 -19.76
CA GLU A 150 -8.26 -7.83 -18.88
C GLU A 150 -7.48 -7.75 -17.56
N ILE A 151 -8.21 -7.83 -16.45
CA ILE A 151 -7.65 -7.87 -15.11
C ILE A 151 -7.24 -9.31 -14.81
N ASP A 152 -5.94 -9.57 -14.74
CA ASP A 152 -5.40 -10.89 -14.39
C ASP A 152 -5.61 -11.16 -12.90
N ILE A 153 -6.49 -12.12 -12.59
CA ILE A 153 -6.82 -12.51 -11.22
C ILE A 153 -5.84 -13.61 -10.78
N ALA A 154 -4.72 -13.17 -10.20
CA ALA A 154 -3.75 -14.07 -9.60
C ALA A 154 -4.02 -14.26 -8.09
N GLY A 155 -4.11 -15.51 -7.64
CA GLY A 155 -4.19 -15.88 -6.22
C GLY A 155 -5.61 -16.10 -5.69
N CYS A 156 -5.72 -16.85 -4.59
CA CYS A 156 -7.00 -17.20 -3.93
C CYS A 156 -7.18 -16.51 -2.57
N ASP A 157 -6.34 -15.52 -2.27
CA ASP A 157 -6.35 -14.78 -1.01
C ASP A 157 -7.14 -13.47 -1.12
N GLU A 158 -7.01 -12.59 -0.13
CA GLU A 158 -7.64 -11.27 -0.11
C GLU A 158 -7.26 -10.41 -1.31
N THR A 159 -6.04 -10.55 -1.86
CA THR A 159 -5.60 -9.78 -3.03
C THR A 159 -6.22 -10.31 -4.32
N GLY A 160 -6.36 -11.64 -4.45
CA GLY A 160 -7.12 -12.24 -5.55
C GLY A 160 -8.60 -11.84 -5.52
N ARG A 161 -9.20 -11.82 -4.32
CA ARG A 161 -10.58 -11.31 -4.13
C ARG A 161 -10.71 -9.84 -4.50
N LEU A 162 -9.73 -9.00 -4.15
CA LEU A 162 -9.69 -7.59 -4.55
C LEU A 162 -9.68 -7.45 -6.08
N LEU A 163 -8.79 -8.16 -6.77
CA LEU A 163 -8.69 -8.13 -8.23
C LEU A 163 -9.97 -8.66 -8.90
N THR A 164 -10.60 -9.69 -8.33
CA THR A 164 -11.89 -10.19 -8.79
C THR A 164 -12.98 -9.12 -8.71
N ARG A 165 -13.08 -8.41 -7.57
CA ARG A 165 -14.07 -7.34 -7.40
C ARG A 165 -13.79 -6.15 -8.33
N LEU A 166 -12.52 -5.86 -8.58
CA LEU A 166 -12.10 -4.85 -9.54
C LEU A 166 -12.55 -5.20 -10.97
N ALA A 167 -12.40 -6.47 -11.37
CA ALA A 167 -12.86 -6.96 -12.67
C ALA A 167 -14.39 -6.82 -12.83
N VAL A 168 -15.15 -7.19 -11.80
CA VAL A 168 -16.61 -7.01 -11.80
C VAL A 168 -17.00 -5.53 -11.95
N MET A 169 -16.29 -4.63 -11.27
CA MET A 169 -16.52 -3.18 -11.39
C MET A 169 -16.23 -2.68 -12.82
N GLN A 170 -15.12 -3.13 -13.43
CA GLN A 170 -14.77 -2.79 -14.81
C GLN A 170 -15.86 -3.23 -15.80
N VAL A 171 -16.40 -4.44 -15.64
CA VAL A 171 -17.50 -4.96 -16.48
C VAL A 171 -18.75 -4.11 -16.33
N HIS A 172 -19.16 -3.77 -15.10
CA HIS A 172 -20.33 -2.92 -14.89
C HIS A 172 -20.17 -1.52 -15.47
N LEU A 173 -18.97 -0.93 -15.38
CA LEU A 173 -18.68 0.36 -16.03
C LEU A 173 -18.78 0.26 -17.55
N LYS A 174 -18.31 -0.85 -18.14
CA LYS A 174 -18.39 -1.08 -19.58
C LYS A 174 -19.84 -1.17 -20.06
N VAL A 175 -20.66 -1.98 -19.38
CA VAL A 175 -22.10 -2.11 -19.69
C VAL A 175 -22.80 -0.75 -19.58
N MET A 176 -22.55 0.00 -18.50
CA MET A 176 -23.15 1.33 -18.33
C MET A 176 -22.78 2.30 -19.46
N LEU A 177 -21.53 2.26 -19.95
CA LEU A 177 -21.12 3.10 -21.08
C LEU A 177 -21.71 2.64 -22.42
N GLU A 178 -21.89 1.33 -22.61
CA GLU A 178 -22.60 0.76 -23.77
C GLU A 178 -24.06 1.21 -23.80
N ASP A 179 -24.76 1.13 -22.66
CA ASP A 179 -26.14 1.60 -22.50
C ASP A 179 -26.26 3.11 -22.83
N ILE A 180 -25.35 3.93 -22.29
CA ILE A 180 -25.31 5.37 -22.58
C ILE A 180 -25.06 5.64 -24.06
N ALA A 181 -24.17 4.87 -24.70
CA ALA A 181 -23.88 5.04 -26.13
C ALA A 181 -25.08 4.66 -27.00
N GLU A 182 -25.80 3.60 -26.65
CA GLU A 182 -27.04 3.19 -27.33
C GLU A 182 -28.14 4.25 -27.18
N ASP A 183 -28.35 4.76 -25.96
CA ASP A 183 -29.31 5.84 -25.70
C ASP A 183 -28.95 7.11 -26.48
N SER A 184 -27.67 7.50 -26.52
CA SER A 184 -27.22 8.64 -27.31
C SER A 184 -27.44 8.44 -28.82
N ALA A 185 -27.22 7.23 -29.34
CA ALA A 185 -27.51 6.92 -30.74
C ALA A 185 -29.01 7.01 -31.04
N ALA A 186 -29.86 6.50 -30.14
CA ALA A 186 -31.31 6.60 -30.25
C ALA A 186 -31.80 8.06 -30.20
N ILE A 187 -31.23 8.90 -29.34
CA ILE A 187 -31.50 10.34 -29.32
C ILE A 187 -31.10 10.98 -30.64
N GLY A 188 -29.90 10.68 -31.16
CA GLY A 188 -29.43 11.21 -32.44
C GLY A 188 -30.38 10.86 -33.60
N GLN A 189 -30.86 9.62 -33.66
CA GLN A 189 -31.87 9.20 -34.64
C GLN A 189 -33.19 9.95 -34.48
N ARG A 190 -33.69 10.12 -33.25
CA ARG A 190 -34.92 10.87 -32.95
C ARG A 190 -34.79 12.35 -33.32
N THR A 191 -33.64 12.97 -33.06
CA THR A 191 -33.37 14.37 -33.44
C THR A 191 -33.32 14.53 -34.96
N ALA A 192 -32.68 13.61 -35.69
CA ALA A 192 -32.69 13.61 -37.15
C ALA A 192 -34.12 13.46 -37.71
N HIS A 193 -34.92 12.57 -37.13
CA HIS A 193 -36.33 12.41 -37.48
C HIS A 193 -37.14 13.68 -37.19
N LEU A 194 -36.98 14.28 -36.01
CA LEU A 194 -37.63 15.56 -35.66
C LEU A 194 -37.24 16.68 -36.63
N GLN A 195 -35.97 16.77 -37.02
CA GLN A 195 -35.52 17.78 -37.98
C GLN A 195 -36.18 17.59 -39.34
N SER A 196 -36.33 16.35 -39.80
CA SER A 196 -37.08 16.05 -41.03
C SER A 196 -38.56 16.44 -40.93
N GLN A 197 -39.20 16.20 -39.78
CA GLN A 197 -40.59 16.60 -39.52
C GLN A 197 -40.74 18.11 -39.49
N VAL A 198 -39.79 18.83 -38.87
CA VAL A 198 -39.77 20.29 -38.85
C VAL A 198 -39.68 20.83 -40.27
N SER A 199 -38.77 20.33 -41.11
CA SER A 199 -38.68 20.73 -42.52
C SER A 199 -39.98 20.49 -43.28
N GLN A 200 -40.62 19.33 -43.09
CA GLN A 200 -41.91 19.02 -43.71
C GLN A 200 -43.06 19.94 -43.27
N VAL A 201 -42.95 20.59 -42.11
CA VAL A 201 -43.96 21.56 -41.62
C VAL A 201 -43.63 22.98 -42.07
N VAL A 202 -42.36 23.36 -42.11
CA VAL A 202 -41.93 24.72 -42.50
C VAL A 202 -42.33 25.03 -43.95
N ASP A 203 -42.09 24.11 -44.90
CA ASP A 203 -42.35 24.39 -46.32
C ASP A 203 -43.85 24.61 -46.62
N PRO A 204 -44.78 23.75 -46.18
CA PRO A 204 -46.21 24.00 -46.34
C PRO A 204 -46.70 25.22 -45.57
N SER A 205 -46.12 25.52 -44.39
CA SER A 205 -46.50 26.70 -43.61
C SER A 205 -46.11 27.99 -44.33
N ALA A 206 -44.96 28.03 -45.01
CA ALA A 206 -44.57 29.14 -45.87
C ALA A 206 -45.53 29.30 -47.07
N GLN A 207 -45.94 28.20 -47.71
CA GLN A 207 -46.93 28.23 -48.78
C GLN A 207 -48.32 28.69 -48.29
N GLN A 208 -48.74 28.24 -47.11
CA GLN A 208 -50.00 28.64 -46.49
C GLN A 208 -49.99 30.14 -46.16
N HIS A 209 -48.86 30.67 -45.72
CA HIS A 209 -48.70 32.11 -45.49
C HIS A 209 -48.89 32.92 -46.79
N LEU A 210 -48.30 32.47 -47.89
CA LEU A 210 -48.52 33.08 -49.22
C LEU A 210 -49.99 32.97 -49.65
N GLY A 211 -50.64 31.84 -49.39
CA GLY A 211 -52.07 31.67 -49.65
C GLY A 211 -52.93 32.65 -48.85
N ILE A 212 -52.62 32.88 -47.57
CA ILE A 212 -53.30 33.87 -46.73
C ILE A 212 -53.09 35.30 -47.28
N GLN A 213 -51.88 35.63 -47.74
CA GLN A 213 -51.63 36.94 -48.37
C GLN A 213 -52.48 37.13 -49.63
N GLN A 214 -52.55 36.12 -50.50
CA GLN A 214 -53.40 36.16 -51.70
C GLN A 214 -54.90 36.28 -51.35
N VAL A 215 -55.35 35.58 -50.31
CA VAL A 215 -56.74 35.70 -49.82
C VAL A 215 -56.99 37.11 -49.27
N ALA A 216 -56.05 37.69 -48.53
CA ALA A 216 -56.17 39.05 -48.02
C ALA A 216 -56.24 40.09 -49.16
N GLU A 217 -55.39 39.96 -50.18
CA GLU A 217 -55.45 40.79 -51.39
C GLU A 217 -56.76 40.63 -52.17
N ALA A 218 -57.26 39.39 -52.26
CA ALA A 218 -58.57 39.13 -52.87
C ALA A 218 -59.69 39.77 -52.05
N MET A 219 -59.64 39.70 -50.72
CA MET A 219 -60.61 40.37 -49.84
C MET A 219 -60.54 41.90 -49.96
N GLU A 220 -59.36 42.49 -50.14
CA GLU A 220 -59.22 43.93 -50.40
C GLU A 220 -59.86 44.31 -51.74
N ARG A 221 -59.60 43.53 -52.81
CA ARG A 221 -60.27 43.73 -54.11
C ARG A 221 -61.79 43.56 -54.03
N VAL A 222 -62.28 42.58 -53.28
CA VAL A 222 -63.71 42.39 -53.04
C VAL A 222 -64.28 43.58 -52.28
N SER A 223 -63.61 44.07 -51.24
CA SER A 223 -63.99 45.27 -50.48
C SER A 223 -64.08 46.50 -51.39
N GLN A 224 -63.10 46.71 -52.26
CA GLN A 224 -63.11 47.78 -53.25
C GLN A 224 -64.25 47.65 -54.25
N SER A 225 -64.50 46.43 -54.75
CA SER A 225 -65.62 46.17 -55.67
C SER A 225 -66.96 46.42 -54.98
N VAL A 226 -67.14 46.03 -53.72
CA VAL A 226 -68.34 46.33 -52.92
C VAL A 226 -68.51 47.83 -52.73
N ARG A 227 -67.43 48.58 -52.44
CA ARG A 227 -67.48 50.06 -52.38
C ARG A 227 -67.89 50.65 -53.73
N GLN A 228 -67.32 50.18 -54.83
CA GLN A 228 -67.65 50.64 -56.17
C GLN A 228 -69.11 50.33 -56.56
N VAL A 229 -69.62 49.16 -56.19
CA VAL A 229 -71.03 48.79 -56.39
C VAL A 229 -71.95 49.67 -55.54
N ALA A 230 -71.59 49.94 -54.29
CA ALA A 230 -72.34 50.84 -53.42
C ALA A 230 -72.37 52.27 -53.98
N GLU A 231 -71.23 52.80 -54.46
CA GLU A 231 -71.15 54.10 -55.14
C GLU A 231 -72.01 54.12 -56.41
N SER A 232 -71.93 53.08 -57.23
CA SER A 232 -72.74 52.94 -58.45
C SER A 232 -74.23 52.89 -58.13
N ALA A 233 -74.63 52.22 -57.04
CA ALA A 233 -76.01 52.17 -56.58
C ALA A 233 -76.48 53.54 -56.07
N VAL A 234 -75.64 54.29 -55.35
CA VAL A 234 -75.92 55.67 -54.93
C VAL A 234 -76.06 56.59 -56.14
N GLN A 235 -75.15 56.49 -57.12
CA GLN A 235 -75.22 57.26 -58.37
C GLN A 235 -76.47 56.90 -59.17
N ALA A 236 -76.82 55.62 -59.29
CA ALA A 236 -78.02 55.17 -59.97
C ALA A 236 -79.30 55.64 -59.26
N ALA A 237 -79.33 55.60 -57.93
CA ALA A 237 -80.43 56.15 -57.14
C ALA A 237 -80.55 57.67 -57.34
N ALA A 238 -79.44 58.41 -57.31
CA ALA A 238 -79.42 59.84 -57.59
C ALA A 238 -79.88 60.15 -59.03
N GLY A 239 -79.45 59.37 -60.02
CA GLY A 239 -79.88 59.47 -61.40
C GLY A 239 -81.37 59.15 -61.58
N ALA A 240 -81.89 58.15 -60.87
CA ALA A 240 -83.31 57.83 -60.86
C ALA A 240 -84.14 58.97 -60.25
N VAL A 241 -83.67 59.58 -59.15
CA VAL A 241 -84.28 60.80 -58.58
C VAL A 241 -84.23 61.96 -59.58
N HIS A 242 -83.10 62.16 -60.26
CA HIS A 242 -82.97 63.23 -61.25
C HIS A 242 -83.86 63.00 -62.49
N ALA A 243 -84.00 61.76 -62.93
CA ALA A 243 -84.93 61.37 -64.00
C ALA A 243 -86.39 61.53 -63.55
N GLN A 244 -86.72 61.25 -62.28
CA GLN A 244 -88.03 61.54 -61.70
C GLN A 244 -88.29 63.06 -61.65
N ASP A 245 -87.30 63.88 -61.29
CA ASP A 245 -87.41 65.34 -61.34
C ASP A 245 -87.60 65.86 -62.77
N LEU A 246 -86.85 65.33 -63.74
CA LEU A 246 -87.03 65.67 -65.16
C LEU A 246 -88.39 65.21 -65.68
N ALA A 247 -88.86 64.01 -65.32
CA ALA A 247 -90.20 63.53 -65.68
C ALA A 247 -91.28 64.41 -65.02
N GLY A 248 -91.09 64.82 -63.76
CA GLY A 248 -91.94 65.78 -63.07
C GLY A 248 -91.90 67.19 -63.68
N ALA A 249 -90.76 67.62 -64.22
CA ALA A 249 -90.63 68.87 -64.97
C ALA A 249 -91.27 68.76 -66.37
N GLY A 250 -91.12 67.62 -67.05
CA GLY A 250 -91.74 67.31 -68.33
C GLY A 250 -93.27 67.20 -68.23
N LEU A 251 -93.79 66.64 -67.13
CA LEU A 251 -95.22 66.65 -66.82
C LEU A 251 -95.73 68.08 -66.56
N ARG A 252 -94.93 68.92 -65.89
CA ARG A 252 -95.23 70.36 -65.71
C ARG A 252 -95.11 71.18 -66.99
N HIS A 253 -94.27 70.77 -67.94
CA HIS A 253 -94.08 71.45 -69.23
C HIS A 253 -95.12 71.00 -70.27
N GLY A 254 -95.49 69.71 -70.30
CA GLY A 254 -96.55 69.15 -71.13
C GLY A 254 -97.94 69.64 -70.72
N ALA A 255 -98.17 69.87 -69.43
CA ALA A 255 -99.41 70.48 -68.94
C ALA A 255 -99.58 71.98 -69.32
N ARG A 256 -98.54 72.64 -69.86
CA ARG A 256 -98.62 74.03 -70.33
C ARG A 256 -98.65 74.20 -71.85
N HIS A 257 -98.45 73.13 -72.63
CA HIS A 257 -98.43 73.19 -74.10
C HIS A 257 -99.40 72.24 -74.82
N GLY A 258 -100.22 71.48 -74.08
CA GLY A 258 -101.21 70.55 -74.65
C GLY A 258 -102.65 71.05 -74.68
N GLY A 259 -102.89 72.36 -74.78
CA GLY A 259 -104.24 72.94 -74.70
C GLY A 259 -104.42 74.25 -75.45
N ASP A 260 -104.09 74.27 -76.75
CA ASP A 260 -104.66 75.21 -77.72
C ASP A 260 -104.74 74.50 -79.10
N SER A 261 -105.95 73.98 -79.39
CA SER A 261 -106.78 74.03 -80.63
C SER A 261 -106.16 74.54 -81.96
N PRO A 262 -106.72 74.25 -83.17
CA PRO A 262 -108.18 74.17 -83.42
C PRO A 262 -108.71 73.32 -84.61
N SER A 263 -110.05 73.15 -84.58
CA SER A 263 -111.04 73.18 -85.68
C SER A 263 -110.73 72.55 -87.04
N GLY A 264 -111.53 71.51 -87.34
CA GLY A 264 -111.92 71.05 -88.67
C GLY A 264 -113.14 70.16 -88.54
#